data_AF-A0A954BTV6-F1
#
_entry.id   AF-A0A954BTV6-F1
#
_cell.length_a   1.000
_cell.length_b   1.000
_cell.length_c   1.000
_cell.angle_alpha   90.00
_cell.angle_beta   90.00
_cell.angle_gamma   90.00
#
_symmetry.space_group_name_H-M   'P 1'
#
loop_
_entity.id
_entity.type
_entity.pdbx_description
1 polymer ?
#
loop_
_entity_poly.entity_id
_entity_poly.type
_entity_poly.pdbx_seq_one_letter_code
_entity_poly.pdbx_strand_id
1 'polypeptide(L)'
;MASISKIGADLRKFALGYPEAWEDFPWEHSVVKVRKKIFVFCDNDGNKSLSLTVKLPDSGDDAIEMDQCEMTGYGLGKAGWISARFEKGEKIDVKMLKDWINESYRAVAPKTLVKKLQP
;
A
#
# COMPACT_ATOMS: atom_id res chain seq x y z
N MET A 1 6.67 12.32 -17.22
CA MET A 1 6.05 11.33 -16.30
C MET A 1 7.08 10.96 -15.24
N ALA A 2 6.69 10.85 -13.97
CA ALA A 2 7.60 10.37 -12.93
C ALA A 2 7.94 8.89 -13.17
N SER A 3 9.17 8.47 -12.86
CA SER A 3 9.54 7.07 -12.95
C SER A 3 8.79 6.25 -11.88
N ILE A 4 8.46 4.99 -12.18
CA ILE A 4 7.86 4.04 -11.22
C ILE A 4 8.69 3.96 -9.94
N SER A 5 10.02 3.96 -10.07
CA SER A 5 10.92 3.97 -8.91
C SER A 5 10.72 5.19 -8.00
N LYS A 6 10.46 6.37 -8.59
CA LYS A 6 10.20 7.60 -7.85
C LYS A 6 8.81 7.59 -7.20
N ILE A 7 7.81 7.03 -7.88
CA ILE A 7 6.46 6.87 -7.33
C ILE A 7 6.50 5.90 -6.14
N GLY A 8 7.14 4.74 -6.29
CA GLY A 8 7.31 3.78 -5.20
C GLY A 8 8.03 4.41 -3.99
N ALA A 9 9.10 5.16 -4.22
CA ALA A 9 9.80 5.88 -3.15
C ALA A 9 8.92 6.94 -2.46
N ASP A 10 8.08 7.66 -3.21
CA ASP A 10 7.14 8.65 -2.63
C ASP A 10 6.05 7.99 -1.79
N LEU A 11 5.49 6.87 -2.26
CA LEU A 11 4.51 6.08 -1.52
C LEU A 11 5.10 5.50 -0.23
N ARG A 12 6.32 4.96 -0.27
CA ARG A 12 7.02 4.49 0.92
C ARG A 12 7.29 5.61 1.90
N LYS A 13 7.79 6.76 1.42
CA LYS A 13 8.01 7.95 2.27
C LYS A 13 6.72 8.43 2.92
N PHE A 14 5.60 8.42 2.19
CA PHE A 14 4.29 8.77 2.72
C PHE A 14 3.85 7.78 3.81
N ALA A 15 3.97 6.47 3.57
CA ALA A 15 3.65 5.43 4.55
C ALA A 15 4.52 5.52 5.83
N LEU A 16 5.78 5.92 5.70
CA LEU A 16 6.68 6.15 6.84
C LEU A 16 6.36 7.41 7.66
N GLY A 17 5.52 8.30 7.13
CA GLY A 17 5.04 9.48 7.86
C GLY A 17 4.01 9.16 8.95
N TYR A 18 3.47 7.94 8.96
CA TYR A 18 2.46 7.56 9.94
C TYR A 18 3.05 7.28 11.33
N PRO A 19 2.29 7.48 12.42
CA PRO A 19 2.76 7.21 13.78
C PRO A 19 3.23 5.77 13.97
N GLU A 20 4.43 5.60 14.54
CA GLU A 20 5.06 4.29 14.77
C GLU A 20 5.20 3.42 13.50
N ALA A 21 5.21 4.04 12.31
CA ALA A 21 5.49 3.36 11.05
C ALA A 21 7.00 3.22 10.83
N TRP A 22 7.42 2.07 10.33
CA TRP A 22 8.82 1.78 9.99
C TRP A 22 8.91 0.79 8.84
N GLU A 23 10.03 0.83 8.11
CA GLU A 23 10.30 -0.02 6.95
C GLU A 23 11.02 -1.30 7.38
N ASP A 24 10.62 -2.43 6.81
CA ASP A 24 11.24 -3.74 7.04
C ASP A 24 11.40 -4.50 5.71
N PHE A 25 12.26 -5.51 5.69
CA PHE A 25 12.59 -6.31 4.49
C PHE A 25 12.54 -7.81 4.80
N PRO A 26 11.37 -8.38 5.11
CA PRO A 26 11.25 -9.77 5.54
C PRO A 26 11.60 -10.79 4.45
N TRP A 27 11.42 -10.45 3.16
CA TRP A 27 11.61 -11.34 2.01
C TRP A 27 12.14 -10.57 0.79
N GLU A 28 13.18 -9.74 0.97
CA GLU A 28 13.80 -8.89 -0.07
C GLU A 28 12.91 -7.78 -0.66
N HIS A 29 11.59 -7.82 -0.42
CA HIS A 29 10.66 -6.74 -0.73
C HIS A 29 10.52 -5.75 0.43
N SER A 30 10.33 -4.47 0.11
CA SER A 30 10.04 -3.44 1.11
C SER A 30 8.61 -3.54 1.61
N VAL A 31 8.46 -3.62 2.93
CA VAL A 31 7.17 -3.53 3.61
C VAL A 31 7.19 -2.41 4.65
N VAL A 32 6.04 -1.79 4.87
CA VAL A 32 5.88 -0.81 5.94
C VAL A 32 5.00 -1.40 7.03
N LYS A 33 5.52 -1.35 8.26
CA LYS A 33 4.91 -1.89 9.46
C LYS A 33 4.52 -0.79 10.40
N VAL A 34 3.38 -0.96 11.07
CA VAL A 34 3.03 -0.22 12.28
C VAL A 34 3.23 -1.16 13.46
N ARG A 35 4.19 -0.84 14.34
CA ARG A 35 4.66 -1.75 15.41
C ARG A 35 5.11 -3.11 14.85
N LYS A 36 4.32 -4.16 15.01
CA LYS A 36 4.64 -5.52 14.56
C LYS A 36 3.77 -5.98 13.38
N LYS A 37 2.87 -5.13 12.87
CA LYS A 37 1.91 -5.49 11.82
C LYS A 37 2.23 -4.76 10.52
N ILE A 38 2.25 -5.49 9.41
CA ILE A 38 2.40 -4.92 8.07
C ILE A 38 1.08 -4.25 7.68
N PHE A 39 1.14 -3.04 7.12
CA PHE A 39 -0.01 -2.36 6.53
C PHE A 39 0.21 -1.94 5.08
N VAL A 40 1.45 -1.98 4.57
CA VAL A 40 1.75 -1.78 3.15
C VAL A 40 2.84 -2.74 2.73
N PHE A 41 2.67 -3.39 1.58
CA PHE A 41 3.76 -3.96 0.80
C PHE A 41 3.96 -3.04 -0.41
N CYS A 42 5.18 -2.54 -0.63
CA CYS A 42 5.46 -1.64 -1.74
C CYS A 42 6.78 -2.04 -2.39
N ASP A 43 6.67 -2.66 -3.56
CA ASP A 43 7.83 -3.08 -4.33
C ASP A 43 7.86 -2.44 -5.71
N ASN A 44 9.07 -2.33 -6.26
CA ASN A 44 9.27 -1.83 -7.62
C ASN A 44 10.37 -2.65 -8.31
N ASP A 45 10.01 -3.36 -9.39
CA ASP A 45 10.94 -4.20 -10.15
C ASP A 45 11.83 -3.33 -11.06
N GLY A 46 12.81 -2.64 -10.49
CA GLY A 46 13.81 -1.90 -11.25
C GLY A 46 13.22 -0.89 -12.25
N ASN A 47 12.12 -0.22 -11.88
CA ASN A 47 11.36 0.73 -12.71
C ASN A 47 10.52 0.12 -13.85
N LYS A 48 10.31 -1.21 -13.88
CA LYS A 48 9.45 -1.91 -14.84
C LYS A 48 8.01 -1.99 -14.38
N SER A 49 7.78 -2.29 -13.10
CA SER A 49 6.45 -2.32 -12.51
C SER A 49 6.46 -1.83 -11.06
N LEU A 50 5.35 -1.26 -10.62
CA LEU A 50 5.04 -0.93 -9.23
C LEU A 50 4.06 -1.97 -8.70
N SER A 51 4.38 -2.60 -7.57
CA SER A 51 3.44 -3.47 -6.85
C SER A 51 3.11 -2.85 -5.51
N LEU A 52 1.82 -2.68 -5.23
CA LEU A 52 1.32 -2.16 -3.96
C LEU A 52 0.26 -3.13 -3.42
N THR A 53 0.48 -3.66 -2.22
CA THR A 53 -0.51 -4.49 -1.53
C THR A 53 -0.93 -3.82 -0.22
N VAL A 54 -2.23 -3.61 -0.07
CA VAL A 54 -2.84 -2.81 1.00
C VAL A 54 -4.15 -3.43 1.43
N LYS A 55 -4.58 -3.15 2.66
CA LYS A 55 -5.85 -3.62 3.20
C LYS A 55 -6.92 -2.55 2.98
N LEU A 56 -7.93 -2.88 2.18
CA LEU A 56 -9.03 -1.99 1.79
C LEU A 56 -10.37 -2.60 2.20
N PRO A 57 -10.77 -2.47 3.48
CA PRO A 57 -12.08 -2.95 3.94
C PRO A 57 -13.27 -2.21 3.33
N ASP A 58 -13.10 -0.95 2.92
CA ASP A 58 -14.18 -0.11 2.40
C ASP A 58 -14.05 0.07 0.88
N SER A 59 -12.83 0.34 0.38
CA SER A 59 -12.59 0.61 -1.04
C SER A 59 -12.21 -0.65 -1.86
N GLY A 60 -12.21 -1.83 -1.24
CA GLY A 60 -11.71 -3.06 -1.86
C GLY A 60 -12.55 -3.54 -3.06
N ASP A 61 -13.88 -3.36 -2.98
CA ASP A 61 -14.81 -3.76 -4.03
C ASP A 61 -14.65 -2.88 -5.27
N ASP A 62 -14.48 -1.56 -5.10
CA ASP A 62 -14.19 -0.64 -6.21
C ASP A 62 -12.80 -0.90 -6.81
N ALA A 63 -11.81 -1.19 -5.95
CA ALA A 63 -10.45 -1.43 -6.40
C ALA A 63 -10.34 -2.65 -7.32
N ILE A 64 -11.08 -3.73 -7.05
CA ILE A 64 -11.01 -4.95 -7.87
C ILE A 64 -11.70 -4.83 -9.24
N GLU A 65 -12.51 -3.79 -9.46
CA GLU A 65 -13.02 -3.46 -10.79
C GLU A 65 -11.94 -2.89 -11.71
N MET A 66 -10.79 -2.50 -11.17
CA MET A 66 -9.66 -2.02 -11.95
C MET A 66 -8.84 -3.19 -12.52
N ASP A 67 -8.47 -3.12 -13.80
CA ASP A 67 -7.67 -4.15 -14.49
C ASP A 67 -6.32 -4.43 -13.81
N GLN A 68 -5.77 -3.43 -13.10
CA GLN A 68 -4.48 -3.51 -12.41
C GLN A 68 -4.56 -4.17 -11.02
N CYS A 69 -5.76 -4.48 -10.54
CA CYS A 69 -5.98 -4.92 -9.16
C CYS A 69 -6.53 -6.34 -9.08
N GLU A 70 -6.07 -7.07 -8.06
CA GLU A 70 -6.54 -8.41 -7.75
C GLU A 70 -6.65 -8.61 -6.24
N MET A 71 -7.56 -9.51 -5.83
CA MET A 71 -7.57 -10.01 -4.45
C MET A 71 -6.24 -10.67 -4.13
N THR A 72 -5.60 -10.27 -3.04
CA THR A 72 -4.33 -10.89 -2.64
C THR A 72 -4.53 -12.38 -2.35
N GLY A 73 -3.66 -13.22 -2.92
CA GLY A 73 -3.66 -14.67 -2.67
C GLY A 73 -3.35 -15.05 -1.21
N TYR A 74 -3.20 -16.36 -0.95
CA TYR A 74 -2.79 -16.91 0.36
C TYR A 74 -3.71 -16.54 1.55
N GLY A 75 -5.02 -16.38 1.30
CA GLY A 75 -6.01 -16.10 2.35
C GLY A 75 -6.03 -14.65 2.85
N LEU A 76 -5.13 -13.79 2.36
CA LEU A 76 -5.11 -12.37 2.68
C LEU A 76 -6.27 -11.62 2.00
N GLY A 77 -6.69 -12.03 0.80
CA GLY A 77 -7.85 -11.45 0.12
C GLY A 77 -9.14 -11.56 0.96
N LYS A 78 -9.34 -12.67 1.68
CA LYS A 78 -10.48 -12.84 2.61
C LYS A 78 -10.44 -11.86 3.79
N ALA A 79 -9.27 -11.31 4.10
CA ALA A 79 -9.08 -10.31 5.14
C ALA A 79 -9.10 -8.87 4.58
N GLY A 80 -9.53 -8.67 3.32
CA GLY A 80 -9.66 -7.38 2.66
C GLY A 80 -8.36 -6.83 2.08
N TRP A 81 -7.39 -7.69 1.75
CA TRP A 81 -6.16 -7.25 1.10
C TRP A 81 -6.29 -7.29 -0.43
N ILE A 82 -5.90 -6.19 -1.06
CA ILE A 82 -5.87 -6.00 -2.51
C ILE A 82 -4.42 -5.76 -2.94
N SER A 83 -4.01 -6.43 -4.01
CA SER A 83 -2.74 -6.22 -4.69
C SER A 83 -2.99 -5.46 -5.99
N ALA A 84 -2.35 -4.30 -6.13
CA ALA A 84 -2.36 -3.51 -7.35
C ALA A 84 -0.98 -3.55 -8.00
N ARG A 85 -0.94 -3.83 -9.31
CA ARG A 85 0.29 -3.88 -10.10
C ARG A 85 0.18 -2.95 -11.30
N PHE A 86 1.08 -1.98 -11.38
CA PHE A 86 1.14 -1.03 -12.47
C PHE A 86 2.41 -1.24 -13.29
N GLU A 87 2.27 -1.40 -14.60
CA GLU A 87 3.39 -1.51 -15.54
C GLU A 87 3.90 -0.15 -16.01
N LYS A 88 5.12 -0.14 -16.55
CA LYS A 88 5.73 1.08 -17.10
C LYS A 88 4.89 1.65 -18.24
N GLY A 89 4.45 2.88 -18.07
CA GLY A 89 3.66 3.61 -19.06
C GLY A 89 2.17 3.67 -18.72
N GLU A 90 1.72 2.88 -17.75
CA GLU A 90 0.37 3.01 -17.20
C GLU A 90 0.19 4.31 -16.42
N LYS A 91 -1.04 4.79 -16.42
CA LYS A 91 -1.42 5.98 -15.65
C LYS A 91 -1.60 5.59 -14.18
N ILE A 92 -0.60 5.91 -13.37
CA ILE A 92 -0.64 5.68 -11.92
C ILE A 92 -1.23 6.92 -11.23
N ASP A 93 -2.39 6.77 -10.59
CA ASP A 93 -2.95 7.79 -9.72
C ASP A 93 -2.31 7.72 -8.32
N VAL A 94 -1.25 8.50 -8.12
CA VAL A 94 -0.51 8.55 -6.85
C VAL A 94 -1.39 9.02 -5.69
N LYS A 95 -2.41 9.86 -5.94
CA LYS A 95 -3.31 10.33 -4.88
C LYS A 95 -4.18 9.18 -4.40
N MET A 96 -4.79 8.44 -5.32
CA MET A 96 -5.58 7.24 -5.00
C MET A 96 -4.76 6.23 -4.19
N LEU A 97 -3.52 5.95 -4.61
CA LEU A 97 -2.65 5.02 -3.88
C LEU A 97 -2.29 5.52 -2.46
N LYS A 98 -2.17 6.83 -2.25
CA LYS A 98 -1.98 7.42 -0.90
C LYS A 98 -3.24 7.29 -0.05
N ASP A 99 -4.42 7.47 -0.64
CA ASP A 99 -5.71 7.28 0.05
C ASP A 99 -5.87 5.80 0.48
N TRP A 100 -5.48 4.85 -0.37
CA TRP A 100 -5.43 3.43 -0.04
C TRP A 100 -4.45 3.08 1.09
N ILE A 101 -3.26 3.70 1.10
CA ILE A 101 -2.29 3.53 2.20
C ILE A 101 -2.88 4.06 3.53
N ASN A 102 -3.63 5.16 3.48
CA ASN A 102 -4.30 5.73 4.64
C ASN A 102 -5.36 4.78 5.21
N GLU A 103 -6.23 4.26 4.34
CA GLU A 103 -7.24 3.27 4.70
C GLU A 103 -6.60 2.03 5.34
N SER A 104 -5.55 1.49 4.71
CA SER A 104 -4.83 0.33 5.22
C SER A 104 -4.18 0.58 6.58
N TYR A 105 -3.55 1.74 6.77
CA TYR A 105 -3.02 2.12 8.08
C TYR A 105 -4.14 2.16 9.13
N ARG A 106 -5.28 2.79 8.83
CA ARG A 106 -6.43 2.86 9.75
C ARG A 106 -7.02 1.49 10.06
N ALA A 107 -7.01 0.57 9.09
CA ALA A 107 -7.51 -0.80 9.26
C ALA A 107 -6.57 -1.68 10.10
N VAL A 108 -5.26 -1.45 10.05
CA VAL A 108 -4.25 -2.29 10.73
C VAL A 108 -3.77 -1.71 12.06
N ALA A 109 -3.63 -0.38 12.13
CA ALA A 109 -3.07 0.31 13.28
C ALA A 109 -4.01 0.23 14.50
N PRO A 110 -3.44 0.18 15.73
CA PRO A 110 -4.23 0.34 16.94
C PRO A 110 -5.05 1.64 16.93
N LYS A 111 -6.29 1.60 17.44
CA LYS A 111 -7.19 2.76 17.52
C LYS A 111 -6.55 3.97 18.22
N THR A 112 -5.62 3.75 19.15
CA THR A 112 -4.88 4.81 19.83
C THR A 112 -3.95 5.59 18.90
N LEU A 113 -3.39 4.96 17.87
CA LEU A 113 -2.57 5.61 16.85
C LEU A 113 -3.43 6.30 15.79
N VAL A 114 -4.53 5.69 15.40
CA VAL A 114 -5.49 6.31 14.47
C VAL A 114 -6.03 7.63 15.04
N LYS A 115 -6.28 7.71 16.35
CA LYS A 115 -6.68 8.96 17.02
C LYS A 115 -5.63 10.08 16.96
N LYS A 116 -4.37 9.78 16.67
CA LYS A 116 -3.31 10.79 16.50
C LYS A 116 -3.26 11.34 15.08
N LEU A 117 -3.92 10.67 14.12
CA LEU A 117 -4.14 11.23 12.80
C LEU A 117 -5.17 12.34 12.95
N GLN A 118 -4.85 13.52 12.43
CA GLN A 118 -5.84 14.59 12.33
C GLN A 118 -7.04 14.09 11.50
N PRO A 119 -8.28 14.54 11.82
CA PRO A 119 -9.47 14.18 11.07
C PRO A 119 -9.35 14.56 9.60
#